data_AF-A0A7C1ZB78-F1
#
_entry.id   AF-A0A7C1ZB78-F1
#
_cell.length_a   1.000
_cell.length_b   1.000
_cell.length_c   1.000
_cell.angle_alpha   90.00
_cell.angle_beta   90.00
_cell.angle_gamma   90.00
#
_symmetry.space_group_name_H-M   'P 1'
#
loop_
_entity.id
_entity.type
_entity.pdbx_description
1 polymer ?
#
loop_
_entity_poly.entity_id
_entity_poly.type
_entity_poly.pdbx_seq_one_letter_code
_entity_poly.pdbx_strand_id
1 'polypeptide(L)'
;MDKKKVRDVIIIGSGPAGLTAGIYAGRAALDTLILGGVKFGGQLMITSEVENYPGFESILGPELIQKMIDQTEKNGAEILYKDITKVDFSKRPFTVYAGEEEYQSKVVIITTGADPKKLGIPGEEEFTGRGVSYCATCDGAFFKEKEIAVVGGGDSAM
;
A
#
# COMPACT_ATOMS: atom_id res chain seq x y z
N MET A 1 -17.52 -11.48 -12.82
CA MET A 1 -16.68 -10.42 -13.41
C MET A 1 -16.24 -10.87 -14.78
N ASP A 2 -16.42 -10.01 -15.79
CA ASP A 2 -15.95 -10.31 -17.15
C ASP A 2 -14.47 -9.95 -17.27
N LYS A 3 -13.58 -10.95 -17.19
CA LYS A 3 -12.13 -10.77 -17.28
C LYS A 3 -11.69 -10.20 -18.64
N LYS A 4 -12.55 -10.27 -19.67
CA LYS A 4 -12.28 -9.73 -21.00
C LYS A 4 -12.63 -8.25 -21.16
N LYS A 5 -13.25 -7.63 -20.15
CA LYS A 5 -13.59 -6.20 -20.19
C LYS A 5 -12.32 -5.37 -20.01
N VAL A 6 -12.04 -4.48 -20.96
CA VAL A 6 -10.96 -3.49 -20.84
C VAL A 6 -11.41 -2.41 -19.85
N ARG A 7 -10.71 -2.29 -18.72
CA ARG A 7 -10.95 -1.28 -17.68
C ARG A 7 -10.43 0.09 -18.14
N ASP A 8 -11.03 1.16 -17.63
CA ASP A 8 -10.46 2.50 -17.85
C ASP A 8 -9.15 2.67 -17.10
N VAL A 9 -9.10 2.18 -15.84
CA VAL A 9 -7.92 2.25 -14.97
C VAL A 9 -7.73 0.94 -14.20
N ILE A 10 -6.51 0.41 -14.22
CA ILE A 10 -6.06 -0.59 -13.25
C ILE A 10 -5.06 0.06 -12.30
N ILE A 11 -5.24 -0.16 -11.00
CA ILE A 11 -4.33 0.29 -9.94
C ILE A 11 -3.65 -0.94 -9.35
N ILE A 12 -2.33 -0.89 -9.24
CA ILE A 12 -1.50 -1.98 -8.71
C ILE A 12 -1.07 -1.61 -7.29
N GLY A 13 -1.58 -2.33 -6.29
CA GLY A 13 -1.34 -2.10 -4.87
C GLY A 13 -2.50 -1.42 -4.14
N SER A 14 -2.69 -1.78 -2.87
CA SER A 14 -3.80 -1.34 -2.02
C SER A 14 -3.34 -0.62 -0.73
N GLY A 15 -2.14 -0.03 -0.75
CA GLY A 15 -1.76 0.92 0.29
C GLY A 15 -2.49 2.26 0.15
N PRO A 16 -2.21 3.24 1.02
CA PRO A 16 -2.86 4.55 0.98
C PRO A 16 -2.86 5.21 -0.40
N ALA A 17 -1.72 5.14 -1.12
CA ALA A 17 -1.62 5.70 -2.47
C ALA A 17 -2.61 5.05 -3.47
N GLY A 18 -2.72 3.72 -3.45
CA GLY A 18 -3.61 2.97 -4.35
C GLY A 18 -5.09 3.21 -4.01
N LEU A 19 -5.42 3.23 -2.73
CA LEU A 19 -6.78 3.50 -2.25
C LEU A 19 -7.20 4.95 -2.57
N THR A 20 -6.31 5.93 -2.34
CA THR A 20 -6.58 7.32 -2.75
C THR A 20 -6.78 7.44 -4.25
N ALA A 21 -5.93 6.81 -5.07
CA ALA A 21 -6.11 6.79 -6.52
C ALA A 21 -7.47 6.16 -6.91
N GLY A 22 -7.88 5.08 -6.23
CA GLY A 22 -9.18 4.43 -6.39
C GLY A 22 -10.36 5.34 -6.08
N ILE A 23 -10.31 6.05 -4.96
CA ILE A 23 -11.32 7.05 -4.59
C ILE A 23 -11.49 8.09 -5.70
N TYR A 24 -10.39 8.66 -6.19
CA TYR A 24 -10.47 9.70 -7.22
C TYR A 24 -10.92 9.16 -8.58
N ALA A 25 -10.45 7.98 -8.98
CA ALA A 25 -10.86 7.35 -10.24
C ALA A 25 -12.35 6.96 -10.23
N GLY A 26 -12.84 6.41 -9.12
CA GLY A 26 -14.27 6.12 -8.92
C GLY A 26 -15.14 7.37 -8.96
N ARG A 27 -14.69 8.47 -8.33
CA ARG A 27 -15.37 9.79 -8.40
C ARG A 27 -15.41 10.37 -9.81
N ALA A 28 -14.44 10.04 -10.65
CA ALA A 28 -14.43 10.40 -12.07
C ALA A 28 -15.28 9.47 -12.93
N ALA A 29 -16.04 8.54 -12.31
CA ALA A 29 -16.86 7.52 -12.98
C ALA A 29 -16.08 6.63 -13.96
N LEU A 30 -14.78 6.39 -13.68
CA LEU A 30 -13.95 5.48 -14.45
C LEU A 30 -14.16 4.04 -13.98
N ASP A 31 -14.24 3.12 -14.92
CA ASP A 31 -14.26 1.69 -14.63
C ASP A 31 -12.90 1.25 -14.04
N THR A 32 -12.83 1.23 -12.71
CA THR A 32 -11.58 1.15 -11.93
C THR A 32 -11.48 -0.19 -11.22
N LEU A 33 -10.35 -0.87 -11.42
CA LEU A 33 -9.99 -2.09 -10.70
C LEU A 33 -8.67 -1.90 -9.95
N ILE A 34 -8.67 -2.15 -8.64
CA ILE A 34 -7.47 -2.21 -7.81
C ILE A 34 -7.09 -3.68 -7.63
N LEU A 35 -5.89 -4.04 -8.06
CA LEU A 35 -5.26 -5.33 -7.77
C LEU A 35 -4.42 -5.16 -6.50
N GLY A 36 -5.05 -5.49 -5.37
CA GLY A 36 -4.61 -5.06 -4.05
C GLY A 36 -3.52 -5.91 -3.41
N GLY A 37 -3.16 -7.06 -3.99
CA GLY A 37 -2.25 -8.02 -3.37
C GLY A 37 -2.89 -8.78 -2.21
N VAL A 38 -2.24 -9.86 -1.78
CA VAL A 38 -2.64 -10.64 -0.60
C VAL A 38 -2.32 -9.87 0.69
N LYS A 39 -1.18 -9.14 0.69
CA LYS A 39 -0.82 -8.18 1.74
C LYS A 39 -1.47 -6.83 1.46
N PHE A 40 -2.79 -6.76 1.64
CA PHE A 40 -3.53 -5.53 1.38
C PHE A 40 -3.25 -4.46 2.44
N GLY A 41 -3.54 -3.18 2.15
CA GLY A 41 -3.38 -2.08 3.10
C GLY A 41 -1.95 -1.52 3.24
N GLY A 42 -0.94 -2.21 2.72
CA GLY A 42 0.44 -1.76 2.74
C GLY A 42 1.05 -1.71 4.16
N GLN A 43 2.07 -0.87 4.35
CA GLN A 43 2.85 -0.82 5.60
C GLN A 43 2.02 -0.43 6.83
N LEU A 44 0.90 0.29 6.66
CA LEU A 44 0.03 0.67 7.78
C LEU A 44 -0.63 -0.53 8.46
N MET A 45 -0.71 -1.69 7.81
CA MET A 45 -1.23 -2.91 8.44
C MET A 45 -0.35 -3.43 9.58
N ILE A 46 0.93 -3.05 9.60
CA ILE A 46 1.88 -3.44 10.65
C ILE A 46 2.27 -2.25 11.55
N THR A 47 1.62 -1.10 11.37
CA THR A 47 1.78 0.08 12.22
C THR A 47 0.72 0.03 13.32
N SER A 48 1.13 0.24 14.57
CA SER A 48 0.22 0.32 15.71
C SER A 48 -0.60 1.61 15.65
N GLU A 49 -0.05 2.74 16.12
CA GLU A 49 -0.70 4.04 16.15
C GLU A 49 -0.13 4.99 15.10
N VAL A 50 -1.01 5.77 14.49
CA VAL A 50 -0.71 6.81 13.51
C VAL A 50 -1.19 8.14 14.07
N GLU A 51 -0.27 9.00 14.49
CA GLU A 51 -0.56 10.30 15.11
C GLU A 51 -0.31 11.49 14.16
N ASN A 52 0.13 11.20 12.93
CA ASN A 52 0.59 12.19 11.97
C ASN A 52 -0.24 12.20 10.66
N TYR A 53 -1.42 11.56 10.65
CA TYR A 53 -2.32 11.59 9.51
C TYR A 53 -3.42 12.65 9.72
N PRO A 54 -3.46 13.74 8.93
CA PRO A 54 -4.39 14.83 9.14
C PRO A 54 -5.86 14.38 9.16
N GLY A 55 -6.61 14.88 10.15
CA GLY A 55 -8.01 14.52 10.38
C GLY A 55 -8.22 13.50 11.49
N PHE A 56 -7.16 12.89 12.01
CA PHE A 56 -7.15 12.08 13.22
C PHE A 56 -6.07 12.58 14.17
N GLU A 57 -6.40 12.68 15.46
CA GLU A 57 -5.39 12.95 16.51
C GLU A 57 -4.50 11.71 16.72
N SER A 58 -5.12 10.53 16.79
CA SER A 58 -4.48 9.22 16.72
C SER A 58 -5.47 8.21 16.13
N ILE A 59 -4.97 7.23 15.39
CA ILE A 59 -5.77 6.14 14.82
C ILE A 59 -4.89 4.90 14.63
N LEU A 60 -5.47 3.70 14.78
CA LEU A 60 -4.76 2.47 14.46
C LEU A 60 -4.51 2.36 12.94
N GLY A 61 -3.30 1.93 12.55
CA GLY A 61 -2.94 1.76 11.14
C GLY A 61 -3.94 0.92 10.34
N PRO A 62 -4.33 -0.28 10.81
CA PRO A 62 -5.37 -1.10 10.18
C PRO A 62 -6.75 -0.42 10.12
N GLU A 63 -7.10 0.37 11.13
CA GLU A 63 -8.39 1.09 11.14
C GLU A 63 -8.42 2.19 10.07
N LEU A 64 -7.32 2.93 9.91
CA LEU A 64 -7.19 3.94 8.86
C LEU A 64 -7.33 3.31 7.47
N ILE A 65 -6.67 2.18 7.23
CA ILE A 65 -6.79 1.43 5.96
C ILE A 65 -8.23 0.98 5.72
N GLN A 66 -8.93 0.45 6.72
CA GLN A 66 -10.32 0.02 6.56
C GLN A 66 -11.22 1.19 6.14
N LYS A 67 -11.06 2.36 6.78
CA LYS A 67 -11.81 3.57 6.38
C LYS A 67 -11.52 3.98 4.93
N MET A 68 -10.28 3.83 4.47
CA MET A 68 -9.90 4.12 3.08
C MET A 68 -10.49 3.10 2.10
N ILE A 69 -10.55 1.81 2.45
CA ILE A 69 -11.20 0.76 1.66
C ILE A 69 -12.69 1.07 1.52
N ASP A 70 -13.39 1.33 2.62
CA ASP A 70 -14.82 1.64 2.63
C ASP A 70 -15.12 2.86 1.74
N GLN A 71 -14.28 3.89 1.81
CA GLN A 71 -14.40 5.06 0.95
C GLN A 71 -14.16 4.73 -0.52
N THR A 72 -13.19 3.88 -0.82
CA THR A 72 -12.85 3.45 -2.19
C THR A 72 -14.01 2.71 -2.84
N GLU A 73 -14.55 1.69 -2.15
CA GLU A 73 -15.68 0.88 -2.63
C GLU A 73 -16.95 1.73 -2.76
N LYS A 74 -17.21 2.64 -1.80
CA LYS A 74 -18.34 3.57 -1.86
C LYS A 74 -18.31 4.49 -3.09
N ASN A 75 -17.12 4.81 -3.61
CA ASN A 75 -16.97 5.61 -4.82
C ASN A 75 -16.93 4.75 -6.11
N GLY A 76 -17.17 3.44 -6.03
CA GLY A 76 -17.38 2.56 -7.17
C GLY A 76 -16.12 1.90 -7.73
N ALA A 77 -14.97 2.04 -7.09
CA ALA A 77 -13.78 1.27 -7.46
C ALA A 77 -13.87 -0.16 -6.91
N GLU A 78 -13.56 -1.14 -7.76
CA GLU A 78 -13.54 -2.55 -7.37
C GLU A 78 -12.15 -2.93 -6.83
N ILE A 79 -12.09 -3.66 -5.72
CA ILE A 79 -10.84 -4.16 -5.14
C ILE A 79 -10.79 -5.68 -5.29
N LEU A 80 -9.67 -6.19 -5.80
CA LEU A 80 -9.38 -7.61 -5.91
C LEU A 80 -8.08 -7.93 -5.16
N TYR A 81 -8.19 -8.78 -4.14
CA TYR A 81 -7.07 -9.21 -3.29
C TYR A 81 -6.26 -10.32 -3.96
N LYS A 82 -5.55 -9.96 -5.04
CA LYS A 82 -4.66 -10.87 -5.76
C LYS A 82 -3.32 -10.21 -6.03
N ASP A 83 -2.26 -11.00 -5.92
CA ASP A 83 -0.91 -10.58 -6.25
C ASP A 83 -0.73 -10.54 -7.76
N ILE A 84 -0.08 -9.48 -8.22
CA ILE A 84 0.31 -9.32 -9.61
C ILE A 84 1.62 -10.05 -9.84
N THR A 85 1.66 -10.87 -10.87
CA THR A 85 2.82 -11.69 -11.21
C THR A 85 3.59 -11.12 -12.40
N LYS A 86 2.91 -10.41 -13.30
CA LYS A 86 3.49 -9.89 -14.53
C LYS A 86 2.71 -8.69 -15.06
N VAL A 87 3.41 -7.82 -15.80
CA VAL A 87 2.82 -6.76 -16.62
C VAL A 87 3.38 -6.81 -18.04
N ASP A 88 2.58 -6.43 -19.02
CA ASP A 88 3.01 -6.16 -20.40
C ASP A 88 2.55 -4.75 -20.80
N PHE A 89 3.52 -3.84 -20.89
CA PHE A 89 3.31 -2.44 -21.28
C PHE A 89 3.78 -2.15 -22.72
N SER A 90 4.14 -3.17 -23.49
CA SER A 90 4.66 -3.01 -24.85
C SER A 90 3.60 -2.55 -25.85
N LYS A 91 2.31 -2.76 -25.55
CA LYS A 91 1.17 -2.42 -26.39
C LYS A 91 -0.02 -1.95 -25.56
N ARG A 92 -0.98 -1.31 -26.21
CA ARG A 92 -2.26 -0.87 -25.61
C ARG A 92 -3.44 -1.69 -26.14
N PRO A 93 -4.49 -1.96 -25.32
CA PRO A 93 -4.54 -1.70 -23.88
C PRO A 93 -3.44 -2.49 -23.14
N PHE A 94 -2.96 -1.93 -22.04
CA PHE A 94 -1.95 -2.56 -21.21
C PHE A 94 -2.50 -3.82 -20.57
N THR A 95 -1.63 -4.80 -20.37
CA THR A 95 -2.02 -6.08 -19.76
C THR A 95 -1.34 -6.25 -18.40
N VAL A 96 -2.13 -6.66 -17.40
CA VAL A 96 -1.69 -6.99 -16.05
C VAL A 96 -2.14 -8.41 -15.72
N TYR A 97 -1.24 -9.21 -15.15
CA TYR A 97 -1.48 -10.62 -14.83
C TYR A 97 -1.53 -10.84 -13.32
N ALA A 98 -2.54 -11.57 -12.86
CA ALA A 98 -2.61 -12.09 -11.51
C ALA A 98 -2.67 -13.63 -11.57
N GLY A 99 -1.51 -14.27 -11.44
CA GLY A 99 -1.37 -15.69 -11.76
C GLY A 99 -1.60 -15.95 -13.25
N GLU A 100 -2.58 -16.79 -13.58
CA GLU A 100 -2.98 -17.10 -14.97
C GLU A 100 -4.06 -16.15 -15.50
N GLU A 101 -4.59 -15.27 -14.66
CA GLU A 101 -5.67 -14.35 -15.06
C GLU A 101 -5.11 -13.10 -15.71
N GLU A 102 -5.72 -12.71 -16.84
CA GLU A 102 -5.38 -11.51 -17.57
C GLU A 102 -6.39 -10.40 -17.30
N TYR A 103 -5.90 -9.19 -17.06
CA TYR A 103 -6.68 -7.96 -16.94
C TYR A 103 -6.11 -6.91 -17.90
N GLN A 104 -6.99 -6.23 -18.64
CA GLN A 104 -6.59 -5.20 -19.60
C GLN A 104 -7.07 -3.82 -19.18
N SER A 105 -6.26 -2.80 -19.43
CA SER A 105 -6.64 -1.41 -19.14
C SER A 105 -6.03 -0.37 -20.07
N LYS A 106 -6.72 0.77 -20.23
CA LYS A 106 -6.20 1.94 -20.95
C LYS A 106 -5.08 2.64 -20.18
N VAL A 107 -5.13 2.62 -18.84
CA VAL A 107 -4.19 3.30 -17.94
C VAL A 107 -3.86 2.38 -16.76
N VAL A 108 -2.59 2.36 -16.35
CA VAL A 108 -2.14 1.64 -15.16
C VAL A 108 -1.49 2.62 -14.19
N ILE A 109 -1.91 2.58 -12.92
CA ILE A 109 -1.29 3.34 -11.82
C ILE A 109 -0.56 2.35 -10.93
N ILE A 110 0.74 2.55 -10.72
CA ILE A 110 1.59 1.64 -9.93
C ILE A 110 1.82 2.25 -8.54
N THR A 111 1.32 1.55 -7.52
CA THR A 111 1.36 1.95 -6.10
C THR A 111 1.77 0.77 -5.21
N THR A 112 2.73 -0.04 -5.67
CA THR A 112 3.20 -1.26 -4.98
C THR A 112 3.88 -0.99 -3.63
N GLY A 113 4.23 0.27 -3.36
CA GLY A 113 4.96 0.66 -2.16
C GLY A 113 6.40 0.14 -2.19
N ALA A 114 6.97 0.02 -1.00
CA ALA A 114 8.27 -0.55 -0.75
C ALA A 114 8.25 -1.32 0.58
N ASP A 115 9.14 -2.29 0.71
CA ASP A 115 9.39 -2.99 1.96
C ASP A 115 10.74 -2.54 2.55
N PRO A 116 10.84 -2.36 3.88
CA PRO A 116 12.12 -2.11 4.51
C PRO A 116 13.04 -3.34 4.33
N LYS A 117 14.31 -3.07 4.04
CA LYS A 117 15.33 -4.12 4.01
C LYS A 117 15.64 -4.55 5.43
N LYS A 118 15.29 -5.79 5.76
CA LYS A 118 15.60 -6.41 7.05
C LYS A 118 17.06 -6.87 7.10
N LEU A 119 17.66 -6.81 8.28
CA LEU A 119 19.02 -7.28 8.57
C LEU A 119 19.10 -8.81 8.66
N GLY A 120 17.99 -9.47 9.04
CA GLY A 120 17.91 -10.92 9.18
C GLY A 120 18.65 -11.45 10.42
N ILE A 121 18.68 -10.68 11.50
CA ILE A 121 19.40 -11.02 12.73
C ILE A 121 18.45 -11.45 13.86
N PRO A 122 18.91 -12.26 14.83
CA PRO A 122 18.12 -12.59 16.01
C PRO A 122 17.61 -11.35 16.73
N GLY A 123 16.33 -11.35 17.13
CA GLY A 123 15.68 -10.24 17.81
C GLY A 123 15.03 -9.21 16.89
N GLU A 124 15.41 -9.09 15.62
CA GLU A 124 14.82 -8.08 14.72
C GLU A 124 13.30 -8.22 14.57
N GLU A 125 12.82 -9.44 14.33
CA GLU A 125 11.38 -9.71 14.21
C GLU A 125 10.67 -9.66 15.58
N GLU A 126 11.27 -10.22 16.63
CA GLU A 126 10.70 -10.27 17.98
C GLU A 126 10.46 -8.88 18.58
N PHE A 127 11.38 -7.94 18.32
CA PHE A 127 11.33 -6.58 18.85
C PHE A 127 10.73 -5.55 17.88
N THR A 128 10.25 -5.96 16.69
CA THR A 128 9.58 -5.05 15.75
C THR A 128 8.35 -4.42 16.40
N GLY A 129 8.25 -3.09 16.39
CA GLY A 129 7.19 -2.33 17.06
C GLY A 129 7.33 -2.26 18.60
N ARG A 130 8.42 -2.81 19.15
CA ARG A 130 8.72 -2.84 20.60
C ARG A 130 10.17 -2.41 20.92
N GLY A 131 10.79 -1.64 20.02
CA GLY A 131 12.18 -1.20 20.13
C GLY A 131 12.92 -1.23 18.79
N VAL A 132 12.55 -2.14 17.89
CA VAL A 132 13.00 -2.14 16.49
C VAL A 132 11.96 -1.43 15.63
N SER A 133 12.41 -0.42 14.89
CA SER A 133 11.59 0.39 13.98
C SER A 133 12.29 0.53 12.63
N TYR A 134 11.49 0.72 11.58
CA TYR A 134 11.95 1.04 10.23
C TYR A 134 11.49 2.43 9.76
N CYS A 135 10.90 3.24 10.65
CA CYS A 135 10.39 4.57 10.36
C CYS A 135 10.65 5.54 11.52
N ALA A 136 11.71 6.34 11.41
CA ALA A 136 12.07 7.31 12.45
C ALA A 136 10.98 8.38 12.67
N THR A 137 10.31 8.83 11.61
CA THR A 137 9.22 9.83 11.69
C THR A 137 7.95 9.27 12.32
N CYS A 138 7.79 7.95 12.35
CA CYS A 138 6.64 7.29 12.96
C CYS A 138 6.88 7.10 14.46
N ASP A 139 8.04 6.54 14.83
CA ASP A 139 8.25 6.05 16.19
C ASP A 139 9.18 6.92 17.04
N GLY A 140 9.89 7.87 16.42
CA GLY A 140 10.95 8.65 17.10
C GLY A 140 10.44 9.44 18.32
N ALA A 141 9.18 9.88 18.30
CA ALA A 141 8.57 10.60 19.42
C ALA A 141 8.50 9.74 20.70
N PHE A 142 8.33 8.42 20.58
CA PHE A 142 8.22 7.50 21.71
C PHE A 142 9.55 7.26 22.45
N PHE A 143 10.68 7.59 21.81
CA PHE A 143 12.03 7.38 22.35
C PHE A 143 12.68 8.68 22.83
N LYS A 144 11.88 9.68 23.20
CA LYS A 144 12.38 10.93 23.78
C LYS A 144 13.27 10.64 25.00
N GLU A 145 14.44 11.27 25.03
CA GLU A 145 15.46 11.10 26.09
C GLU A 145 15.96 9.64 26.25
N LYS A 146 15.78 8.79 25.24
CA LYS A 146 16.36 7.45 25.18
C LYS A 146 17.57 7.43 24.26
N GLU A 147 18.49 6.53 24.53
CA GLU A 147 19.57 6.21 23.60
C GLU A 147 19.00 5.37 22.45
N ILE A 148 19.29 5.78 21.21
CA ILE A 148 18.85 5.10 20.00
C ILE A 148 20.05 4.79 19.11
N ALA A 149 19.92 3.77 18.27
CA ALA A 149 20.88 3.43 17.23
C ALA A 149 20.18 3.39 15.88
N VAL A 150 20.85 3.90 14.85
CA VAL A 150 20.40 3.82 13.45
C VAL A 150 21.39 2.92 12.69
N VAL A 151 20.87 1.93 11.99
CA VAL A 151 21.68 0.99 11.19
C VAL A 151 21.50 1.31 9.71
N GLY A 152 22.53 1.89 9.10
CA GLY A 152 22.55 2.24 7.69
C GLY A 152 23.67 3.23 7.38
N GLY A 153 24.05 3.34 6.10
CA GLY A 153 25.12 4.24 5.63
C GLY A 153 24.78 5.02 4.36
N GLY A 154 23.49 5.15 4.04
CA GLY A 154 22.99 5.95 2.92
C GLY A 154 21.96 6.98 3.38
N ASP A 155 21.35 7.69 2.44
CA ASP A 155 20.48 8.85 2.71
C ASP A 155 19.29 8.55 3.64
N SER A 156 18.74 7.33 3.62
CA SER A 156 17.63 6.97 4.52
C SER A 156 18.04 6.91 6.00
N ALA A 157 19.34 6.80 6.31
CA ALA A 157 19.86 6.72 7.67
C ALA A 157 20.36 8.07 8.22
N MET A 158 20.61 9.06 7.36
CA MET A 158 21.14 10.38 7.70
C MET A 158 20.03 11.42 7.85
#